data_AF-A0AAW3B5W6-F1
#
_entry.id   AF-A0AAW3B5W6-F1
#
_cell.length_a   1.000
_cell.length_b   1.000
_cell.length_c   1.000
_cell.angle_alpha   90.00
_cell.angle_beta   90.00
_cell.angle_gamma   90.00
#
_symmetry.space_group_name_H-M   'P 1'
#
loop_
_entity.id
_entity.type
_entity.pdbx_description
1 polymer ?
#
loop_
_entity_poly.entity_id
_entity_poly.type
_entity_poly.pdbx_seq_one_letter_code
_entity_poly.pdbx_strand_id
1 'polypeptide(L)'
;MYSDGERKTVSELQREAEATRREIIEEAQRLERIKKATAKTQFSIDQLFRFFAREVETEEEKRMLVNLLVSNPQDLHIESVPVLPVVIAIANGRMTNARRMFTTDNALLDDSVFIFLVHTLRFSPQACHIDFVDISGTRVTKRGMCFALEMMIERNTPFTLVAKRLLIQPQETEVVRVRYMSLMSTLRDKKHCHLIQE
;
A
#
# COMPACT_ATOMS: atom_id res chain seq x y z
N MET A 1 -55.43 -0.95 -51.23
CA MET A 1 -55.80 -1.06 -49.81
C MET A 1 -54.63 -1.70 -49.09
N TYR A 2 -54.04 -0.93 -48.17
CA TYR A 2 -53.08 -1.24 -47.10
C TYR A 2 -52.08 -2.40 -47.26
N SER A 3 -50.81 -2.00 -47.37
CA SER A 3 -49.63 -2.80 -47.05
C SER A 3 -49.60 -3.12 -45.55
N ASP A 4 -49.78 -4.37 -45.17
CA ASP A 4 -49.64 -4.84 -43.78
C ASP A 4 -48.51 -5.89 -43.69
N GLY A 5 -47.32 -5.52 -44.18
CA GLY A 5 -46.09 -6.32 -44.05
C GLY A 5 -45.40 -6.19 -42.69
N GLU A 6 -45.95 -5.39 -41.77
CA GLU A 6 -45.36 -5.07 -40.46
C GLU A 6 -46.23 -5.47 -39.26
N ARG A 7 -47.42 -6.04 -39.48
CA ARG A 7 -48.31 -6.45 -38.38
C ARG A 7 -48.00 -7.86 -37.91
N LYS A 8 -47.18 -7.95 -36.86
CA LYS A 8 -47.00 -9.19 -36.11
C LYS A 8 -48.34 -9.70 -35.60
N THR A 9 -48.55 -11.01 -35.68
CA THR A 9 -49.74 -11.64 -35.11
C THR A 9 -49.68 -11.59 -33.58
N VAL A 10 -50.84 -11.61 -32.91
CA VAL A 10 -50.90 -11.60 -31.43
C VAL A 10 -50.09 -12.76 -30.82
N SER A 11 -50.02 -13.90 -31.52
CA SER A 11 -49.22 -15.06 -31.10
C SER A 11 -47.70 -14.82 -31.20
N GLU A 12 -47.23 -14.11 -32.23
CA GLU A 12 -45.81 -13.73 -32.36
C GLU A 12 -45.42 -12.72 -31.28
N LEU A 13 -46.30 -11.74 -31.00
CA LEU A 13 -46.10 -10.79 -29.90
C LEU A 13 -46.08 -11.49 -28.53
N GLN A 14 -46.94 -12.49 -28.31
CA GLN A 14 -46.93 -13.29 -27.09
C GLN A 14 -45.64 -14.10 -26.96
N ARG A 15 -45.16 -14.71 -28.04
CA ARG A 15 -43.91 -15.49 -28.03
C ARG A 15 -42.68 -14.60 -27.78
N GLU A 16 -42.63 -13.43 -28.38
CA GLU A 16 -41.57 -12.44 -28.13
C GLU A 16 -41.63 -11.90 -26.69
N ALA A 17 -42.83 -11.63 -26.17
CA ALA A 17 -43.01 -11.20 -24.79
C ALA A 17 -42.58 -12.27 -23.78
N GLU A 18 -42.88 -13.55 -24.05
CA GLU A 18 -42.43 -14.67 -23.23
C GLU A 18 -40.91 -14.87 -23.30
N ALA A 19 -40.30 -14.74 -24.48
CA ALA A 19 -38.85 -14.82 -24.64
C ALA A 19 -38.15 -13.69 -23.86
N THR A 20 -38.61 -12.46 -24.03
CA THR A 20 -38.12 -11.28 -23.30
C THR A 20 -38.29 -11.45 -21.79
N ARG A 21 -39.43 -12.00 -21.34
CA ARG A 21 -39.68 -12.26 -19.92
C ARG A 21 -38.71 -13.29 -19.36
N ARG A 22 -38.35 -14.34 -20.12
CA ARG A 22 -37.33 -15.31 -19.69
C ARG A 22 -35.96 -14.67 -19.59
N GLU A 23 -35.56 -13.86 -20.58
CA GLU A 23 -34.29 -13.13 -20.55
C GLU A 23 -34.20 -12.19 -19.35
N ILE A 24 -35.26 -11.45 -19.04
CA ILE A 24 -35.33 -10.58 -17.86
C ILE A 24 -35.16 -11.40 -16.56
N ILE A 25 -35.79 -12.58 -16.47
CA ILE A 25 -35.67 -13.45 -15.29
C ILE A 25 -34.23 -13.97 -15.15
N GLU A 26 -33.60 -14.38 -16.26
CA GLU A 26 -32.22 -14.87 -16.26
C GLU A 26 -31.22 -13.77 -15.87
N GLU A 27 -31.35 -12.56 -16.44
CA GLU A 27 -30.51 -11.42 -16.05
C GLU A 27 -30.75 -10.98 -14.60
N ALA A 28 -31.99 -11.02 -14.10
CA ALA A 28 -32.27 -10.74 -12.69
C ALA A 28 -31.57 -11.76 -11.76
N GLN A 29 -31.58 -13.05 -12.11
CA GLN A 29 -30.86 -14.08 -11.37
C GLN A 29 -29.34 -13.88 -11.45
N ARG A 30 -28.82 -13.48 -12.61
CA ARG A 30 -27.39 -13.19 -12.79
C ARG A 30 -26.96 -12.00 -11.94
N LEU A 31 -27.73 -10.92 -11.94
CA LEU A 31 -27.50 -9.74 -11.10
C LEU A 31 -27.53 -10.10 -9.61
N GLU A 32 -28.44 -10.97 -9.18
CA GLU A 32 -28.49 -11.42 -7.79
C GLU A 32 -27.25 -12.23 -7.39
N ARG A 33 -26.76 -13.11 -8.29
CA ARG A 33 -25.50 -13.85 -8.08
C ARG A 33 -24.31 -12.90 -7.97
N ILE A 34 -24.22 -11.91 -8.86
CA ILE A 34 -23.16 -10.89 -8.83
C ILE A 34 -23.24 -10.11 -7.51
N LYS A 35 -24.43 -9.67 -7.08
CA LYS A 35 -24.62 -8.96 -5.81
C LYS A 35 -24.13 -9.77 -4.61
N LYS A 36 -24.45 -11.08 -4.56
CA LYS A 36 -23.97 -11.99 -3.50
C LYS A 36 -22.44 -12.14 -3.54
N ALA A 37 -21.85 -12.28 -4.73
CA ALA A 37 -20.40 -12.37 -4.89
C ALA A 37 -19.71 -11.07 -4.44
N THR A 38 -20.20 -9.90 -4.85
CA THR A 38 -19.67 -8.59 -4.44
C THR A 38 -19.74 -8.41 -2.93
N ALA A 39 -20.85 -8.80 -2.29
CA ALA A 39 -20.99 -8.72 -0.83
C ALA A 39 -19.97 -9.62 -0.11
N LYS A 40 -19.72 -10.83 -0.62
CA LYS A 40 -18.70 -11.74 -0.07
C LYS A 40 -17.29 -11.15 -0.23
N THR A 41 -16.98 -10.58 -1.39
CA THR A 41 -15.70 -9.92 -1.63
C THR A 41 -15.51 -8.73 -0.70
N GLN A 42 -16.52 -7.88 -0.54
CA GLN A 42 -16.46 -6.74 0.38
C GLN A 42 -16.22 -7.20 1.82
N PHE A 43 -16.92 -8.24 2.27
CA PHE A 43 -16.70 -8.82 3.59
C PHE A 43 -15.26 -9.30 3.79
N SER A 44 -14.67 -9.96 2.78
CA SER A 44 -13.27 -10.38 2.84
C SER A 44 -12.30 -9.20 2.86
N ILE A 45 -12.58 -8.14 2.10
CA ILE A 45 -11.78 -6.90 2.12
C ILE A 45 -11.85 -6.27 3.51
N ASP A 46 -13.04 -6.15 4.10
CA ASP A 46 -13.23 -5.59 5.43
C ASP A 46 -12.49 -6.40 6.51
N GLN A 47 -12.46 -7.73 6.38
CA GLN A 47 -11.65 -8.60 7.24
C GLN A 47 -10.15 -8.30 7.10
N LEU A 48 -9.64 -8.14 5.88
CA LEU A 48 -8.23 -7.79 5.65
C LEU A 48 -7.86 -6.45 6.29
N PHE A 49 -8.72 -5.44 6.17
CA PHE A 49 -8.52 -4.16 6.84
C PHE A 49 -8.44 -4.32 8.37
N ARG A 50 -9.31 -5.15 8.96
CA ARG A 50 -9.26 -5.41 10.42
C ARG A 50 -7.94 -6.03 10.88
N PHE A 51 -7.30 -6.85 10.05
CA PHE A 51 -6.06 -7.54 10.41
C PHE A 51 -4.80 -6.72 10.13
N PHE A 52 -4.74 -6.05 8.98
CA PHE A 52 -3.50 -5.45 8.48
C PHE A 52 -3.48 -3.92 8.55
N ALA A 53 -4.65 -3.29 8.73
CA ALA A 53 -4.83 -1.86 8.65
C ALA A 53 -5.88 -1.41 9.69
N ARG A 54 -5.74 -1.90 10.92
CA ARG A 54 -6.70 -1.67 12.02
C ARG A 54 -6.85 -0.19 12.35
N GLU A 55 -5.81 0.58 12.05
CA GLU A 55 -5.69 2.02 12.27
C GLU A 55 -6.50 2.84 11.25
N VAL A 56 -7.04 2.20 10.22
CA VAL A 56 -7.93 2.82 9.24
C VAL A 56 -9.34 2.83 9.79
N GLU A 57 -9.79 3.99 10.27
CA GLU A 57 -11.09 4.12 10.92
C GLU A 57 -12.17 4.60 9.95
N THR A 58 -11.79 5.35 8.91
CA THR A 58 -12.74 5.95 7.95
C THR A 58 -12.77 5.23 6.61
N GLU A 59 -13.92 5.25 5.93
CA GLU A 59 -14.06 4.69 4.58
C GLU A 59 -13.19 5.42 3.55
N GLU A 60 -12.90 6.70 3.78
CA GLU A 60 -12.04 7.48 2.89
C GLU A 60 -10.58 7.05 3.01
N GLU A 61 -10.07 6.80 4.22
CA GLU A 61 -8.73 6.24 4.43
C GLU A 61 -8.61 4.82 3.83
N LYS A 62 -9.67 3.99 3.93
CA LYS A 62 -9.70 2.68 3.27
C LYS A 62 -9.60 2.82 1.76
N ARG A 63 -10.37 3.76 1.19
CA ARG A 63 -10.35 4.05 -0.24
C ARG A 63 -8.97 4.57 -0.66
N MET A 64 -8.37 5.47 0.09
CA MET A 64 -7.01 5.97 -0.17
C MET A 64 -5.99 4.83 -0.18
N LEU A 65 -6.03 3.94 0.81
CA LEU A 65 -5.13 2.79 0.87
C LEU A 65 -5.34 1.86 -0.33
N VAL A 66 -6.59 1.51 -0.67
CA VAL A 66 -6.90 0.66 -1.84
C VAL A 66 -6.43 1.32 -3.14
N ASN A 67 -6.70 2.62 -3.30
CA ASN A 67 -6.27 3.36 -4.48
C ASN A 67 -4.74 3.36 -4.62
N LEU A 68 -4.01 3.57 -3.53
CA LEU A 68 -2.56 3.48 -3.50
C LEU A 68 -2.08 2.08 -3.91
N LEU A 69 -2.68 1.03 -3.32
CA LEU A 69 -2.34 -0.37 -3.57
C LEU A 69 -2.61 -0.82 -5.01
N VAL A 70 -3.61 -0.23 -5.68
CA VAL A 70 -4.01 -0.59 -7.04
C VAL A 70 -3.29 0.26 -8.10
N SER A 71 -2.99 1.52 -7.81
CA SER A 71 -2.41 2.46 -8.80
C SER A 71 -0.93 2.22 -9.11
N ASN A 72 -0.19 1.52 -8.23
CA ASN A 72 1.26 1.25 -8.36
C ASN A 72 2.06 2.50 -8.82
N PRO A 73 1.97 3.63 -8.08
CA PRO A 73 2.63 4.85 -8.46
C PRO A 73 4.14 4.77 -8.20
N GLN A 74 4.90 5.58 -8.92
CA GLN A 74 6.35 5.68 -8.71
C GLN A 74 6.69 6.35 -7.36
N ASP A 75 5.88 7.32 -6.97
CA ASP A 75 6.01 8.07 -5.72
C ASP A 75 4.91 7.62 -4.78
N LEU A 76 5.30 6.94 -3.70
CA LEU A 76 4.40 6.45 -2.67
C LEU A 76 4.24 7.54 -1.60
N HIS A 77 3.12 8.24 -1.67
CA HIS A 77 2.66 9.16 -0.64
C HIS A 77 1.84 8.40 0.41
N ILE A 78 2.46 8.17 1.56
CA ILE A 78 1.97 7.31 2.65
C ILE A 78 1.87 8.10 3.95
N GLU A 79 1.63 9.40 3.89
CA GLU A 79 1.59 10.30 5.05
C GLU A 79 0.33 10.04 5.90
N SER A 80 -0.77 9.65 5.26
CA SER A 80 -2.11 9.50 5.89
C SER A 80 -2.70 8.09 5.81
N VAL A 81 -1.90 7.07 5.44
CA VAL A 81 -2.36 5.67 5.42
C VAL A 81 -1.40 4.77 6.22
N PRO A 82 -1.86 3.60 6.71
CA PRO A 82 -0.97 2.70 7.43
C PRO A 82 0.15 2.19 6.52
N VAL A 83 1.38 2.24 7.04
CA VAL A 83 2.57 1.89 6.26
C VAL A 83 2.69 0.37 6.09
N LEU A 84 2.32 -0.42 7.09
CA LEU A 84 2.51 -1.88 7.09
C LEU A 84 1.88 -2.59 5.86
N PRO A 85 0.61 -2.35 5.49
CA PRO A 85 0.03 -2.90 4.26
C PRO A 85 0.82 -2.54 2.99
N VAL A 86 1.37 -1.34 2.92
CA VAL A 86 2.16 -0.88 1.76
C VAL A 86 3.49 -1.63 1.71
N VAL A 87 4.16 -1.82 2.85
CA VAL A 87 5.38 -2.63 2.94
C VAL A 87 5.11 -4.08 2.53
N ILE A 88 3.99 -4.67 2.97
CA ILE A 88 3.57 -6.01 2.56
C ILE A 88 3.35 -6.06 1.04
N ALA A 89 2.71 -5.05 0.46
CA ALA A 89 2.51 -4.98 -0.98
C ALA A 89 3.83 -4.89 -1.77
N ILE A 90 4.80 -4.10 -1.28
CA ILE A 90 6.16 -4.02 -1.85
C ILE A 90 6.86 -5.39 -1.75
N ALA A 91 6.82 -6.03 -0.57
CA ALA A 91 7.45 -7.33 -0.34
C ALA A 91 6.90 -8.41 -1.28
N ASN A 92 5.60 -8.35 -1.62
CA ASN A 92 4.94 -9.26 -2.54
C ASN A 92 5.05 -8.85 -4.03
N GLY A 93 5.85 -7.83 -4.36
CA GLY A 93 6.06 -7.40 -5.75
C GLY A 93 4.83 -6.77 -6.40
N ARG A 94 3.90 -6.19 -5.62
CA ARG A 94 2.74 -5.46 -6.16
C ARG A 94 3.05 -4.01 -6.49
N MET A 95 4.13 -3.47 -5.91
CA MET A 95 4.58 -2.08 -6.05
C MET A 95 5.88 -1.99 -6.84
N THR A 96 5.95 -2.62 -8.02
CA THR A 96 7.18 -2.71 -8.82
C THR A 96 7.67 -1.38 -9.38
N ASN A 97 6.79 -0.38 -9.47
CA ASN A 97 7.16 0.95 -9.99
C ASN A 97 7.66 1.89 -8.91
N ALA A 98 7.45 1.55 -7.63
CA ALA A 98 7.80 2.41 -6.51
C ALA A 98 9.31 2.70 -6.48
N ARG A 99 9.65 3.99 -6.43
CA ARG A 99 11.04 4.47 -6.29
C ARG A 99 11.24 5.33 -5.05
N ARG A 100 10.23 6.13 -4.70
CA ARG A 100 10.32 7.09 -3.61
C ARG A 100 9.18 6.88 -2.64
N MET A 101 9.48 6.91 -1.34
CA MET A 101 8.49 6.79 -0.27
C MET A 101 8.49 8.05 0.59
N PHE A 102 7.32 8.64 0.77
CA PHE A 102 7.07 9.80 1.61
C PHE A 102 6.17 9.37 2.76
N THR A 103 6.71 9.34 3.98
CA THR A 103 6.00 8.94 5.20
C THR A 103 6.01 10.06 6.24
N THR A 104 6.18 11.30 5.78
CA THR A 104 6.35 12.49 6.62
C THR A 104 5.18 12.65 7.59
N ASP A 105 5.49 12.89 8.86
CA ASP A 105 4.56 13.08 9.97
C ASP A 105 3.57 11.89 10.18
N ASN A 106 3.85 10.71 9.61
CA ASN A 106 3.00 9.52 9.80
C ASN A 106 3.18 8.94 11.21
N ALA A 107 2.16 9.12 12.05
CA ALA A 107 2.12 8.65 13.43
C ALA A 107 2.08 7.11 13.59
N LEU A 108 1.76 6.39 12.52
CA LEU A 108 1.69 4.92 12.46
C LEU A 108 3.03 4.28 12.09
N LEU A 109 4.03 5.07 11.68
CA LEU A 109 5.37 4.57 11.43
C LEU A 109 6.20 4.59 12.71
N ASP A 110 6.38 3.41 13.29
CA ASP A 110 7.25 3.14 14.44
C ASP A 110 8.44 2.25 14.07
N ASP A 111 9.27 1.92 15.06
CA ASP A 111 10.41 1.01 14.85
C ASP A 111 10.02 -0.33 14.25
N SER A 112 8.90 -0.93 14.66
CA SER A 112 8.52 -2.28 14.23
C SER A 112 8.21 -2.30 12.74
N VAL A 113 7.38 -1.35 12.29
CA VAL A 113 6.99 -1.20 10.89
C VAL A 113 8.19 -0.76 10.05
N PHE A 114 9.01 0.16 10.56
CA PHE A 114 10.19 0.64 9.86
C PHE A 114 11.27 -0.43 9.70
N ILE A 115 11.52 -1.25 10.73
CA ILE A 115 12.45 -2.39 10.65
C ILE A 115 11.98 -3.38 9.58
N PHE A 116 10.67 -3.66 9.52
CA PHE A 116 10.12 -4.53 8.49
C PHE A 116 10.28 -3.94 7.09
N LEU A 117 10.07 -2.62 6.93
CA LEU A 117 10.37 -1.91 5.68
C LEU A 117 11.84 -2.05 5.31
N VAL A 118 12.77 -1.79 6.23
CA VAL A 118 14.21 -1.91 5.97
C VAL A 118 14.58 -3.32 5.54
N HIS A 119 14.05 -4.36 6.19
CA HIS A 119 14.28 -5.73 5.77
C HIS A 119 13.74 -6.01 4.36
N THR A 120 12.58 -5.46 4.03
CA THR A 120 11.99 -5.54 2.69
C THR A 120 12.91 -4.86 1.67
N LEU A 121 13.39 -3.64 1.95
CA LEU A 121 14.32 -2.90 1.08
C LEU A 121 15.68 -3.60 0.93
N ARG A 122 16.14 -4.29 1.97
CA ARG A 122 17.45 -4.96 2.02
C ARG A 122 17.45 -6.28 1.25
N PHE A 123 16.37 -7.06 1.36
CA PHE A 123 16.35 -8.46 0.92
C PHE A 123 15.36 -8.75 -0.21
N SER A 124 14.36 -7.90 -0.45
CA SER A 124 13.43 -8.11 -1.56
C SER A 124 14.03 -7.59 -2.86
N PRO A 125 14.20 -8.44 -3.90
CA PRO A 125 14.62 -7.99 -5.22
C PRO A 125 13.67 -6.93 -5.80
N GLN A 126 12.38 -7.02 -5.48
CA GLN A 126 11.36 -6.12 -5.99
C GLN A 126 11.46 -4.71 -5.40
N ALA A 127 12.09 -4.58 -4.23
CA ALA A 127 12.27 -3.30 -3.54
C ALA A 127 13.61 -2.61 -3.88
N CYS A 128 14.45 -3.23 -4.72
CA CYS A 128 15.79 -2.72 -5.03
C CYS A 128 15.76 -1.38 -5.80
N HIS A 129 14.63 -1.03 -6.42
CA HIS A 129 14.44 0.21 -7.17
C HIS A 129 14.06 1.40 -6.28
N ILE A 130 13.70 1.16 -5.02
CA ILE A 130 13.41 2.22 -4.06
C ILE A 130 14.75 2.82 -3.62
N ASP A 131 14.98 4.07 -4.00
CA ASP A 131 16.22 4.82 -3.77
C ASP A 131 16.02 6.03 -2.84
N PHE A 132 14.79 6.28 -2.39
CA PHE A 132 14.47 7.39 -1.48
C PHE A 132 13.39 7.00 -0.47
N VAL A 133 13.63 7.31 0.81
CA VAL A 133 12.65 7.19 1.87
C VAL A 133 12.72 8.41 2.78
N ASP A 134 11.59 9.08 2.99
CA ASP A 134 11.44 10.16 3.99
C ASP A 134 10.58 9.68 5.16
N ILE A 135 11.18 9.64 6.34
CA ILE A 135 10.56 9.27 7.62
C ILE A 135 10.48 10.46 8.60
N SER A 136 10.58 11.68 8.10
CA SER A 136 10.61 12.87 8.95
C SER A 136 9.33 13.00 9.79
N GLY A 137 9.44 13.39 11.06
CA GLY A 137 8.29 13.56 11.95
C GLY A 137 7.65 12.27 12.48
N THR A 138 8.22 11.11 12.14
CA THR A 138 7.68 9.80 12.56
C THR A 138 8.18 9.39 13.94
N ARG A 139 7.71 8.25 14.45
CA ARG A 139 8.07 7.70 15.77
C ARG A 139 9.26 6.74 15.73
N VAL A 140 9.99 6.70 14.60
CA VAL A 140 11.19 5.88 14.45
C VAL A 140 12.28 6.39 15.38
N THR A 141 12.86 5.48 16.17
CA THR A 141 13.91 5.76 17.13
C THR A 141 15.29 5.40 16.56
N LYS A 142 16.38 5.63 17.32
CA LYS A 142 17.71 5.17 16.90
C LYS A 142 17.79 3.65 16.77
N ARG A 143 16.93 2.90 17.45
CA ARG A 143 16.85 1.44 17.27
C ARG A 143 16.44 1.12 15.85
N GLY A 144 15.33 1.64 15.36
CA GLY A 144 14.89 1.46 13.97
C GLY A 144 15.93 1.98 12.98
N MET A 145 16.51 3.14 13.26
CA MET A 145 17.57 3.72 12.41
C MET A 145 18.81 2.83 12.29
N CYS A 146 19.24 2.13 13.35
CA CYS A 146 20.39 1.22 13.26
C CYS A 146 20.22 0.19 12.12
N PHE A 147 19.01 -0.36 11.94
CA PHE A 147 18.74 -1.31 10.86
C PHE A 147 18.85 -0.63 9.49
N ALA A 148 18.32 0.58 9.34
CA ALA A 148 18.42 1.33 8.10
C ALA A 148 19.87 1.66 7.75
N LEU A 149 20.67 2.09 8.74
CA LEU A 149 22.08 2.37 8.56
C LEU A 149 22.86 1.13 8.12
N GLU A 150 22.59 -0.03 8.72
CA GLU A 150 23.20 -1.31 8.31
C GLU A 150 22.87 -1.65 6.87
N MET A 151 21.60 -1.53 6.48
CA MET A 151 21.17 -1.72 5.10
C MET A 151 21.89 -0.75 4.16
N MET A 152 22.00 0.53 4.51
CA MET A 152 22.70 1.53 3.69
C MET A 152 24.20 1.25 3.56
N ILE A 153 24.86 0.78 4.62
CA ILE A 153 26.29 0.41 4.59
C ILE A 153 26.52 -0.79 3.66
N GLU A 154 25.63 -1.77 3.67
CA GLU A 154 25.73 -2.95 2.81
C GLU A 154 25.35 -2.67 1.35
N ARG A 155 24.50 -1.67 1.13
CA ARG A 155 23.99 -1.33 -0.19
C ARG A 155 25.08 -0.72 -1.08
N ASN A 156 25.10 -1.14 -2.33
CA ASN A 156 26.02 -0.63 -3.36
C ASN A 156 25.33 0.24 -4.41
N THR A 157 24.02 0.42 -4.31
CA THR A 157 23.22 1.30 -5.17
C THR A 157 22.89 2.60 -4.45
N PRO A 158 22.57 3.67 -5.20
CA PRO A 158 22.15 4.93 -4.61
C PRO A 158 20.96 4.77 -3.66
N PHE A 159 21.01 5.41 -2.50
CA PHE A 159 19.89 5.45 -1.55
C PHE A 159 19.95 6.68 -0.66
N THR A 160 18.82 7.37 -0.52
CA THR A 160 18.67 8.55 0.34
C THR A 160 17.64 8.29 1.42
N LEU A 161 18.03 8.47 2.68
CA LEU A 161 17.14 8.46 3.83
C LEU A 161 17.01 9.88 4.39
N VAL A 162 15.79 10.39 4.49
CA VAL A 162 15.49 11.66 5.15
C VAL A 162 14.82 11.39 6.49
N ALA A 163 15.40 11.91 7.56
CA ALA A 163 14.99 11.63 8.94
C ALA A 163 15.08 12.90 9.78
N LYS A 164 14.20 13.87 9.50
CA LYS A 164 14.12 15.14 10.23
C LYS A 164 13.06 15.09 11.33
N ARG A 165 13.23 15.81 12.43
CA ARG A 165 12.22 15.97 13.50
C ARG A 165 11.67 14.63 14.03
N LEU A 166 12.50 13.60 14.15
CA LEU A 166 12.05 12.30 14.67
C LEU A 166 11.53 12.46 16.11
N LEU A 167 10.38 11.86 16.40
CA LEU A 167 9.78 11.85 17.73
C LEU A 167 10.46 10.79 18.60
N ILE A 168 11.69 11.07 19.00
CA ILE A 168 12.53 10.14 19.78
C ILE A 168 12.09 10.17 21.25
N GLN A 169 11.71 9.01 21.79
CA GLN A 169 11.50 8.86 23.23
C GLN A 169 12.85 8.81 23.96
N PRO A 170 13.01 9.50 25.11
CA PRO A 170 14.31 9.71 25.75
C PRO A 170 14.96 8.46 26.40
N GLN A 171 14.36 7.28 26.29
CA GLN A 171 14.79 6.05 27.00
C GLN A 171 15.55 5.06 26.10
N GLU A 172 16.52 5.53 25.32
CA GLU A 172 17.38 4.60 24.56
C GLU A 172 18.54 4.11 25.43
N THR A 173 18.81 2.80 25.37
CA THR A 173 19.93 2.21 26.10
C THR A 173 21.27 2.70 25.53
N GLU A 174 22.29 2.80 26.38
CA GLU A 174 23.62 3.24 25.97
C GLU A 174 24.21 2.38 24.83
N VAL A 175 23.89 1.08 24.83
CA VAL A 175 24.28 0.13 23.77
C VAL A 175 23.75 0.56 22.40
N VAL A 176 22.48 0.98 22.32
CA VAL A 176 21.88 1.44 21.06
C VAL A 176 22.51 2.74 20.60
N ARG A 177 22.81 3.65 21.54
CA ARG A 177 23.46 4.93 21.23
C ARG A 177 24.86 4.72 20.66
N VAL A 178 25.68 3.87 21.29
CA VAL A 178 27.03 3.55 20.81
C VAL A 178 27.00 2.90 19.43
N ARG A 179 26.12 1.91 19.21
CA ARG A 179 25.95 1.26 17.89
C ARG A 179 25.53 2.28 16.82
N TYR A 180 24.55 3.13 17.12
CA TYR A 180 24.09 4.17 16.21
C TYR A 180 25.23 5.10 15.80
N MET A 181 26.01 5.62 16.75
CA MET A 181 27.13 6.52 16.48
C MET A 181 28.22 5.85 15.63
N SER A 182 28.51 4.56 15.89
CA SER A 182 29.45 3.78 15.09
C SER A 182 28.98 3.63 13.65
N LEU A 183 27.72 3.22 13.43
CA LEU A 183 27.14 3.05 12.10
C LEU A 183 27.09 4.38 11.32
N MET A 184 26.71 5.47 11.99
CA MET A 184 26.73 6.82 11.40
C MET A 184 28.13 7.21 10.92
N SER A 185 29.16 6.88 11.71
CA SER A 185 30.54 7.15 11.31
C SER A 185 30.92 6.35 10.06
N THR A 186 30.59 5.07 10.02
CA THR A 186 30.86 4.21 8.85
C THR A 186 30.11 4.67 7.60
N LEU A 187 28.86 5.14 7.75
CA LEU A 187 28.05 5.61 6.63
C LEU A 187 28.63 6.88 5.97
N ARG A 188 29.33 7.75 6.73
CA ARG A 188 29.93 8.98 6.18
C ARG A 188 30.93 8.70 5.05
N ASP A 189 31.56 7.54 5.06
CA ASP A 189 32.54 7.15 4.04
C ASP A 189 31.88 6.58 2.76
N LYS A 190 30.56 6.30 2.78
CA LYS A 190 29.82 5.80 1.61
C LYS A 190 29.41 6.94 0.69
N LYS A 191 29.89 6.91 -0.56
CA LYS A 191 29.60 7.94 -1.57
C LYS A 191 28.19 7.87 -2.17
N HIS A 192 27.54 6.70 -2.14
CA HIS A 192 26.27 6.48 -2.84
C HIS A 192 25.05 6.46 -1.91
N CYS A 193 25.25 6.48 -0.59
CA CYS A 193 24.15 6.51 0.36
C CYS A 193 24.20 7.82 1.15
N HIS A 194 23.04 8.48 1.26
CA HIS A 194 22.93 9.78 1.91
C HIS A 194 21.90 9.71 3.02
N LEU A 195 22.29 10.16 4.21
CA LEU A 195 21.38 10.39 5.32
C LEU A 195 21.26 11.89 5.55
N ILE A 196 20.03 12.39 5.49
CA ILE A 196 19.69 13.78 5.81
C ILE A 196 18.95 13.78 7.15
N GLN A 197 19.59 14.33 8.18
CA GLN A 197 19.06 14.34 9.55
C GLN A 197 19.13 15.76 10.13
N GLU A 198 18.02 16.24 10.70
CA GLU A 198 17.87 17.53 11.41
C GLU A 198 16.94 17.38 12.62
#